data_AF-A0A2A8XTV0-F1
#
_entry.id   AF-A0A2A8XTV0-F1
#
_cell.length_a   1.000
_cell.length_b   1.000
_cell.length_c   1.000
_cell.angle_alpha   90.00
_cell.angle_beta   90.00
_cell.angle_gamma   90.00
#
_symmetry.space_group_name_H-M   'P 1'
#
loop_
_entity.id
_entity.type
_entity.pdbx_description
1 polymer ?
#
loop_
_entity_poly.entity_id
_entity_poly.type
_entity_poly.pdbx_seq_one_letter_code
_entity_poly.pdbx_strand_id
1 'polypeptide(L)'
;KTHEQRELVVAVGEGKDDPKYREAKKEALKQYAEAFQERNLNLAVYNMVLHDDEANPHLHINYVPNFESSRGLTRRVGMDRALQQQGVQGKGTELIANWRQLETAYIESLAKEQIPNFERANVGTHKYMKVRQYKEYA
;
A
#
# COMPACT_ATOMS: atom_id res chain seq x y z
N LYS A 1 -3.68 4.49 -20.07
CA LYS A 1 -4.98 5.08 -19.66
C LYS A 1 -4.78 5.78 -18.33
N THR A 2 -5.25 7.01 -18.17
CA THR A 2 -5.30 7.67 -16.86
C THR A 2 -6.33 6.90 -16.03
N HIS A 3 -5.90 6.27 -14.94
CA HIS A 3 -6.81 5.63 -14.00
C HIS A 3 -7.30 6.70 -13.02
N GLU A 4 -8.61 6.88 -12.93
CA GLU A 4 -9.24 7.90 -12.09
C GLU A 4 -9.10 7.58 -10.60
N GLN A 5 -9.04 6.29 -10.27
CA GLN A 5 -8.84 5.76 -8.94
C GLN A 5 -7.83 4.62 -8.93
N ARG A 6 -7.30 4.33 -7.75
CA ARG A 6 -6.38 3.22 -7.51
C ARG A 6 -6.71 2.51 -6.21
N GLU A 7 -6.39 1.22 -6.18
CA GLU A 7 -6.41 0.39 -4.98
C GLU A 7 -4.97 0.01 -4.63
N LEU A 8 -4.65 0.12 -3.34
CA LEU A 8 -3.46 -0.45 -2.73
C LEU A 8 -3.91 -1.56 -1.78
N VAL A 9 -3.34 -2.75 -1.96
CA VAL A 9 -3.52 -3.87 -1.03
C VAL A 9 -2.26 -4.01 -0.20
N VAL A 10 -2.40 -4.04 1.13
CA VAL A 10 -1.30 -4.16 2.08
C VAL A 10 -1.54 -5.38 2.96
N ALA A 11 -0.53 -6.23 3.10
CA ALA A 11 -0.59 -7.43 3.92
C ALA A 11 0.77 -7.67 4.58
N VAL A 12 0.77 -8.34 5.73
CA VAL A 12 1.97 -8.75 6.45
C VAL A 12 2.04 -10.28 6.47
N GLY A 13 3.16 -10.84 6.01
CA GLY A 13 3.36 -12.28 5.91
C GLY A 13 2.36 -12.97 4.96
N GLU A 14 2.05 -14.22 5.25
CA GLU A 14 1.20 -15.08 4.43
C GLU A 14 0.21 -15.90 5.25
N GLY A 15 -0.77 -16.52 4.57
CA GLY A 15 -1.87 -17.24 5.24
C GLY A 15 -1.47 -18.53 5.94
N LYS A 16 -0.25 -19.05 5.70
CA LYS A 16 0.28 -20.25 6.36
C LYS A 16 1.14 -19.93 7.59
N ASP A 17 1.29 -18.67 7.94
CA ASP A 17 2.01 -18.26 9.15
C ASP A 17 1.29 -18.77 10.41
N ASP A 18 2.05 -18.92 11.49
CA ASP A 18 1.52 -19.34 12.79
C ASP A 18 0.34 -18.44 13.23
N PRO A 19 -0.86 -19.00 13.51
CA PRO A 19 -2.05 -18.23 13.87
C PRO A 19 -1.85 -17.27 15.04
N LYS A 20 -0.88 -17.52 15.92
CA LYS A 20 -0.57 -16.62 17.04
C LYS A 20 -0.19 -15.20 16.60
N TYR A 21 0.31 -15.03 15.37
CA TYR A 21 0.70 -13.72 14.84
C TYR A 21 -0.48 -12.96 14.19
N ARG A 22 -1.66 -13.56 14.09
CA ARG A 22 -2.80 -12.96 13.39
C ARG A 22 -3.19 -11.59 13.98
N GLU A 23 -3.34 -11.51 15.31
CA GLU A 23 -3.69 -10.25 15.99
C GLU A 23 -2.57 -9.20 15.83
N ALA A 24 -1.30 -9.61 15.91
CA ALA A 24 -0.17 -8.71 15.70
C ALA A 24 -0.12 -8.14 14.27
N LYS A 25 -0.37 -8.97 13.25
CA LYS A 25 -0.49 -8.53 11.85
C LYS A 25 -1.64 -7.53 11.68
N LYS A 26 -2.79 -7.83 12.27
CA LYS A 26 -3.99 -6.98 12.24
C LYS A 26 -3.72 -5.62 12.88
N GLU A 27 -3.06 -5.59 14.03
CA GLU A 27 -2.73 -4.34 14.73
C GLU A 27 -1.74 -3.50 13.91
N ALA A 28 -0.71 -4.11 13.30
CA ALA A 28 0.20 -3.40 12.39
C ALA A 28 -0.54 -2.78 11.18
N LEU A 29 -1.49 -3.52 10.59
CA LEU A 29 -2.30 -3.02 9.47
C LEU A 29 -3.25 -1.89 9.90
N LYS A 30 -3.80 -1.96 11.11
CA LYS A 30 -4.66 -0.92 11.66
C LYS A 30 -3.89 0.39 11.86
N GLN A 31 -2.72 0.34 12.50
CA GLN A 31 -1.86 1.51 12.68
C GLN A 31 -1.39 2.08 11.34
N TYR A 32 -1.10 1.21 10.38
CA TYR A 32 -0.76 1.63 9.03
C TYR A 32 -1.92 2.39 8.36
N ALA A 33 -3.15 1.91 8.50
CA ALA A 33 -4.34 2.55 7.96
C ALA A 33 -4.59 3.94 8.59
N GLU A 34 -4.50 4.03 9.92
CA GLU A 34 -4.69 5.26 10.68
C GLU A 34 -3.71 6.37 10.25
N ALA A 35 -2.44 6.01 10.01
CA ALA A 35 -1.42 6.97 9.59
C ALA A 35 -1.34 7.20 8.06
N PHE A 36 -2.05 6.42 7.25
CA PHE A 36 -1.85 6.43 5.79
C PHE A 36 -2.16 7.78 5.14
N GLN A 37 -3.32 8.37 5.47
CA GLN A 37 -3.78 9.60 4.84
C GLN A 37 -2.89 10.79 5.19
N GLU A 38 -2.36 10.85 6.42
CA GLU A 38 -1.46 11.90 6.89
C GLU A 38 -0.12 11.88 6.15
N ARG A 39 0.40 10.69 5.85
CA ARG A 39 1.65 10.53 5.08
C ARG A 39 1.46 10.70 3.57
N ASN A 40 0.22 10.61 3.07
CA ASN A 40 -0.11 10.61 1.65
C ASN A 40 -1.17 11.66 1.28
N LEU A 41 -0.89 12.93 1.55
CA LEU A 41 -1.84 14.05 1.38
C LEU A 41 -2.42 14.19 -0.05
N ASN A 42 -1.65 13.81 -1.07
CA ASN A 42 -2.09 13.85 -2.47
C ASN A 42 -2.84 12.60 -2.92
N LEU A 43 -2.98 11.60 -2.05
CA LEU A 43 -3.77 10.38 -2.29
C LEU A 43 -5.04 10.49 -1.45
N ALA A 44 -6.10 11.05 -2.02
CA ALA A 44 -7.36 11.23 -1.29
C ALA A 44 -8.05 9.87 -1.13
N VAL A 45 -8.04 9.33 0.08
CA VAL A 45 -8.67 8.06 0.42
C VAL A 45 -10.18 8.25 0.50
N TYR A 46 -10.94 7.37 -0.13
CA TYR A 46 -12.40 7.35 -0.01
C TYR A 46 -12.93 6.06 0.63
N ASN A 47 -12.11 5.00 0.70
CA ASN A 47 -12.48 3.76 1.35
C ASN A 47 -11.24 3.01 1.85
N MET A 48 -11.33 2.45 3.05
CA MET A 48 -10.35 1.52 3.63
C MET A 48 -11.08 0.34 4.24
N VAL A 49 -10.71 -0.88 3.85
CA VAL A 49 -11.34 -2.12 4.32
C VAL A 49 -10.27 -3.08 4.79
N LEU A 50 -10.34 -3.49 6.06
CA LEU A 50 -9.49 -4.52 6.63
C LEU A 50 -10.24 -5.86 6.58
N HIS A 51 -9.75 -6.80 5.78
CA HIS A 51 -10.25 -8.16 5.73
C HIS A 51 -9.51 -9.01 6.76
N ASP A 52 -10.22 -9.42 7.81
CA ASP A 52 -9.75 -10.35 8.86
C ASP A 52 -10.55 -11.66 8.88
N ASP A 53 -11.29 -11.92 7.81
CA ASP A 53 -12.09 -13.13 7.59
C ASP A 53 -11.47 -14.07 6.53
N GLU A 54 -10.37 -13.65 5.90
CA GLU A 54 -9.64 -14.43 4.91
C GLU A 54 -8.38 -15.12 5.47
N ALA A 55 -7.67 -15.86 4.61
CA ALA A 55 -6.49 -16.66 4.97
C ALA A 55 -5.39 -15.83 5.65
N ASN A 56 -5.15 -14.60 5.19
CA ASN A 56 -4.23 -13.66 5.82
C ASN A 56 -4.93 -12.30 5.98
N PRO A 57 -4.84 -11.64 7.16
CA PRO A 57 -5.34 -10.28 7.30
C PRO A 57 -4.70 -9.34 6.27
N HIS A 58 -5.51 -8.57 5.58
CA HIS A 58 -5.02 -7.62 4.58
C HIS A 58 -5.94 -6.41 4.45
N LEU A 59 -5.34 -5.28 4.09
CA LEU A 59 -5.97 -3.97 4.03
C LEU A 59 -6.09 -3.52 2.57
N HIS A 60 -7.30 -3.19 2.15
CA HIS A 60 -7.59 -2.53 0.89
C HIS A 60 -7.72 -1.02 1.13
N ILE A 61 -6.92 -0.23 0.43
CA ILE A 61 -6.97 1.24 0.48
C ILE A 61 -7.31 1.76 -0.91
N ASN A 62 -8.49 2.36 -1.04
CA ASN A 62 -8.93 2.94 -2.29
C ASN A 62 -8.84 4.46 -2.24
N TYR A 63 -8.15 5.03 -3.23
CA TYR A 63 -7.81 6.44 -3.25
C TYR A 63 -7.80 7.05 -4.67
N VAL A 64 -7.94 8.38 -4.70
CA VAL A 64 -7.83 9.20 -5.91
C VAL A 64 -6.54 10.03 -5.84
N PRO A 65 -5.54 9.74 -6.69
CA PRO A 65 -4.30 10.49 -6.72
C PRO A 65 -4.52 11.84 -7.40
N ASN A 66 -4.42 12.93 -6.65
CA ASN A 66 -4.73 14.26 -7.15
C ASN A 66 -3.60 15.27 -6.87
N PHE A 67 -3.51 16.26 -7.75
CA PHE A 67 -2.47 17.28 -7.70
C PHE A 67 -3.02 18.64 -8.14
N GLU A 68 -2.42 19.71 -7.66
CA GLU A 68 -2.74 21.07 -8.05
C GLU A 68 -2.08 21.46 -9.38
N SER A 69 -2.82 22.12 -10.27
CA SER A 69 -2.36 22.55 -11.57
C SER A 69 -2.63 24.04 -11.79
N SER A 70 -1.63 24.73 -12.33
CA SER A 70 -1.75 26.14 -12.74
C SER A 70 -2.32 26.33 -14.15
N ARG A 71 -2.64 25.24 -14.87
CA ARG A 71 -3.19 25.27 -16.24
C ARG A 71 -4.51 24.51 -16.30
N GLY A 72 -5.60 25.21 -16.62
CA GLY A 72 -6.93 24.62 -16.72
C GLY A 72 -7.51 24.32 -15.35
N LEU A 73 -8.05 23.10 -15.17
CA LEU A 73 -8.66 22.68 -13.90
C LEU A 73 -7.62 22.71 -12.77
N THR A 74 -7.94 23.41 -11.68
CA THR A 74 -7.01 23.66 -10.57
C THR A 74 -6.59 22.39 -9.85
N ARG A 75 -7.45 21.36 -9.81
CA ARG A 75 -7.16 20.05 -9.20
C ARG A 75 -7.39 18.94 -10.21
N ARG A 76 -6.37 18.11 -10.47
CA ARG A 76 -6.40 17.08 -11.51
C ARG A 76 -6.01 15.73 -10.94
N VAL A 77 -6.44 14.66 -11.61
CA VAL A 77 -6.05 13.28 -11.27
C VAL A 77 -4.79 12.88 -12.03
N GLY A 78 -3.80 12.35 -11.31
CA GLY A 78 -2.56 11.86 -11.89
C GLY A 78 -1.56 11.41 -10.84
N MET A 79 -1.21 10.12 -10.87
CA MET A 79 -0.32 9.49 -9.88
C MET A 79 1.05 10.17 -9.80
N ASP A 80 1.73 10.32 -10.93
CA ASP A 80 3.10 10.84 -10.95
C ASP A 80 3.17 12.26 -10.39
N ARG A 81 2.22 13.11 -10.76
CA ARG A 81 2.16 14.49 -10.25
C ARG A 81 1.73 14.56 -8.78
N ALA A 82 0.82 13.69 -8.36
CA ALA A 82 0.39 13.59 -6.96
C ALA A 82 1.58 13.22 -6.06
N LEU A 83 2.31 12.17 -6.42
CA LEU A 83 3.50 11.73 -5.70
C LEU A 83 4.63 12.78 -5.72
N GLN A 84 4.84 13.48 -6.84
CA GLN A 84 5.81 14.58 -6.92
C GLN A 84 5.46 15.74 -5.97
N GLN A 85 4.19 16.14 -5.90
CA GLN A 85 3.74 17.20 -4.99
C GLN A 85 3.80 16.79 -3.51
N GLN A 86 3.65 15.50 -3.22
CA GLN A 86 3.92 14.91 -1.90
C GLN A 86 5.41 14.90 -1.54
N GLY A 87 6.32 15.17 -2.48
CA GLY A 87 7.76 15.22 -2.26
C GLY A 87 8.51 13.93 -2.60
N VAL A 88 7.86 12.95 -3.23
CA VAL A 88 8.53 11.72 -3.71
C VAL A 88 9.48 12.09 -4.84
N GLN A 89 10.75 11.70 -4.69
CA GLN A 89 11.79 11.93 -5.70
C GLN A 89 11.72 10.90 -6.83
N GLY A 90 12.14 11.29 -8.02
CA GLY A 90 12.23 10.41 -9.20
C GLY A 90 11.37 10.86 -10.37
N LYS A 91 11.37 10.05 -11.45
CA LYS A 91 10.57 10.30 -12.66
C LYS A 91 10.04 8.99 -13.23
N GLY A 92 8.87 9.05 -13.87
CA GLY A 92 8.24 7.88 -14.50
C GLY A 92 8.07 6.72 -13.52
N THR A 93 8.57 5.53 -13.90
CA THR A 93 8.43 4.31 -13.11
C THR A 93 9.17 4.34 -11.77
N GLU A 94 10.26 5.12 -11.66
CA GLU A 94 11.03 5.26 -10.42
C GLU A 94 10.20 5.90 -9.30
N LEU A 95 9.27 6.78 -9.66
CA LEU A 95 8.48 7.52 -8.69
C LEU A 95 7.59 6.58 -7.85
N ILE A 96 6.92 5.64 -8.52
CA ILE A 96 6.10 4.61 -7.85
C ILE A 96 6.99 3.66 -7.05
N ALA A 97 8.18 3.32 -7.56
CA ALA A 97 9.11 2.46 -6.85
C ALA A 97 9.61 3.10 -5.55
N ASN A 98 10.01 4.37 -5.59
CA ASN A 98 10.48 5.12 -4.43
C ASN A 98 9.35 5.32 -3.40
N TRP A 99 8.14 5.68 -3.86
CA TRP A 99 6.98 5.73 -2.97
C TRP A 99 6.69 4.37 -2.31
N ARG A 100 6.70 3.28 -3.08
CA ARG A 100 6.52 1.92 -2.53
C ARG A 100 7.58 1.57 -1.51
N GLN A 101 8.84 1.97 -1.70
CA GLN A 101 9.90 1.74 -0.72
C GLN A 101 9.58 2.43 0.61
N LEU A 102 9.12 3.69 0.58
CA LEU A 102 8.69 4.42 1.78
C LEU A 102 7.52 3.73 2.47
N GLU A 103 6.48 3.36 1.73
CA GLU A 103 5.30 2.67 2.26
C GLU A 103 5.67 1.31 2.86
N THR A 104 6.55 0.56 2.18
CA THR A 104 6.96 -0.76 2.66
C THR A 104 7.85 -0.66 3.89
N ALA A 105 8.75 0.33 3.96
CA ALA A 105 9.56 0.57 5.15
C ALA A 105 8.71 0.93 6.37
N TYR A 106 7.62 1.67 6.17
CA TYR A 106 6.72 2.05 7.26
C TYR A 106 5.87 0.88 7.78
N ILE A 107 5.25 0.07 6.91
CA ILE A 107 4.56 -1.14 7.40
C ILE A 107 5.54 -2.15 8.01
N GLU A 108 6.79 -2.20 7.53
CA GLU A 108 7.84 -3.02 8.12
C GLU A 108 8.19 -2.57 9.54
N SER A 109 8.27 -1.27 9.82
CA SER A 109 8.54 -0.79 11.19
C SER A 109 7.39 -1.16 12.14
N LEU A 110 6.14 -0.97 11.70
CA LEU A 110 4.96 -1.36 12.49
C LEU A 110 4.92 -2.88 12.72
N ALA A 111 5.26 -3.69 11.72
CA ALA A 111 5.33 -5.14 11.87
C ALA A 111 6.40 -5.56 12.90
N LYS A 112 7.57 -4.90 12.93
CA LYS A 112 8.62 -5.17 13.92
C LYS A 112 8.22 -4.80 15.35
N GLU A 113 7.36 -3.80 15.52
CA GLU A 113 6.81 -3.43 16.84
C GLU A 113 5.83 -4.48 17.36
N GLN A 114 5.05 -5.11 16.47
CA GLN A 114 4.00 -6.06 16.86
C GLN A 114 4.46 -7.54 16.85
N ILE A 115 5.43 -7.90 16.01
CA ILE A 115 5.85 -9.30 15.78
C ILE A 115 7.31 -9.48 16.22
N PRO A 116 7.57 -10.27 17.28
CA PRO A 116 8.93 -10.55 17.74
C PRO A 116 9.80 -11.23 16.66
N ASN A 117 11.04 -10.78 16.51
CA ASN A 117 12.02 -11.29 15.53
C ASN A 117 11.52 -11.26 14.08
N PHE A 118 10.66 -10.29 13.73
CA PHE A 118 10.20 -10.13 12.35
C PHE A 118 11.35 -9.73 11.41
N GLU A 119 11.60 -10.56 10.41
CA GLU A 119 12.51 -10.26 9.31
C GLU A 119 11.74 -10.26 7.98
N ARG A 120 11.96 -9.21 7.19
CA ARG A 120 11.35 -9.09 5.87
C ARG A 120 12.18 -9.84 4.83
N ALA A 121 11.52 -10.73 4.09
CA ALA A 121 12.10 -11.35 2.91
C ALA A 121 11.88 -10.50 1.64
N ASN A 122 12.92 -10.34 0.82
CA ASN A 122 12.82 -9.74 -0.52
C ASN A 122 12.63 -10.84 -1.57
N VAL A 123 11.38 -11.13 -1.92
CA VAL A 123 11.01 -12.26 -2.80
C VAL A 123 10.93 -11.92 -4.30
N GLY A 124 11.47 -10.77 -4.72
CA GLY A 124 11.44 -10.30 -6.11
C GLY A 124 10.05 -9.79 -6.55
N THR A 125 9.85 -9.66 -7.86
CA THR A 125 8.58 -9.19 -8.46
C THR A 125 8.05 -10.20 -9.47
N HIS A 126 6.77 -10.54 -9.39
CA HIS A 126 6.06 -11.27 -10.44
C HIS A 126 5.16 -10.32 -11.26
N LYS A 127 4.78 -10.72 -12.48
CA LYS A 127 3.72 -10.00 -13.22
C LYS A 127 2.43 -10.06 -12.42
N TYR A 128 1.62 -8.99 -12.45
CA TYR A 128 0.32 -8.98 -11.78
C TYR A 128 -0.52 -10.20 -12.20
N MET A 129 -1.01 -10.94 -11.21
CA MET A 129 -1.87 -12.12 -11.38
C MET A 129 -3.17 -11.86 -10.63
N LYS A 130 -4.31 -12.27 -11.22
CA LYS A 130 -5.58 -12.30 -10.49
C LYS A 130 -5.47 -13.33 -9.35
N VAL A 131 -6.25 -13.17 -8.27
CA VAL A 131 -6.25 -14.08 -7.11
C VAL A 131 -6.30 -15.56 -7.51
N ARG A 132 -7.18 -15.93 -8.45
CA ARG A 132 -7.27 -17.31 -8.96
C ARG A 132 -5.97 -17.81 -9.59
N GLN A 133 -5.31 -16.99 -10.40
CA GLN A 133 -4.07 -17.33 -11.09
C GLN A 133 -2.90 -17.46 -10.09
N TYR A 134 -2.90 -16.64 -9.04
CA TYR A 134 -1.88 -16.74 -7.99
C TYR A 134 -2.02 -18.05 -7.19
N LYS A 135 -3.25 -18.47 -6.86
CA LYS A 135 -3.51 -19.75 -6.18
C LYS A 135 -3.06 -20.99 -6.97
N GLU A 136 -2.96 -20.90 -8.29
CA GLU A 136 -2.44 -21.98 -9.15
C GLU A 136 -0.91 -21.94 -9.28
N TYR A 137 -0.29 -20.79 -8.99
CA TYR A 137 1.14 -20.56 -9.15
C TYR A 137 1.96 -20.85 -7.88
N ALA A 138 1.40 -20.54 -6.70
CA ALA A 138 2.03 -20.67 -5.39
C ALA A 138 1.78 -22.04 -4.75
#